data_AF-A0A2W0GIZ8-F1
#
_entry.id   AF-A0A2W0GIZ8-F1
#
_cell.length_a   1.000
_cell.length_b   1.000
_cell.length_c   1.000
_cell.angle_alpha   90.00
_cell.angle_beta   90.00
_cell.angle_gamma   90.00
#
_symmetry.space_group_name_H-M   'P 1'
#
loop_
_entity.id
_entity.type
_entity.pdbx_description
1 polymer ?
#
loop_
_entity_poly.entity_id
_entity_poly.type
_entity_poly.pdbx_seq_one_letter_code
_entity_poly.pdbx_strand_id
1 'polypeptide(L)' 'QDRRRRQEEGIAKAKVAGKFRGRQADHQLHEKIIELRVKNRQSIRDTARLCGVSERTVIRIVKLKACS' A
#
# COMPACT_ATOMS: atom_id res chain seq x y z
N GLN A 1 -7.23 9.68 34.14
CA GLN A 1 -6.92 10.96 33.47
C GLN A 1 -5.47 10.99 32.98
N ASP A 2 -4.49 10.61 33.82
CA ASP A 2 -3.04 10.60 33.51
C ASP A 2 -2.60 9.77 32.29
N ARG A 3 -3.26 8.63 32.03
CA ARG A 3 -2.88 7.70 30.96
C ARG A 3 -2.99 8.30 29.55
N ARG A 4 -3.98 9.18 29.33
CA ARG A 4 -4.18 9.85 28.03
C ARG A 4 -3.06 10.85 27.75
N ARG A 5 -2.74 11.70 28.73
CA ARG A 5 -1.67 12.71 28.60
C ARG A 5 -0.32 12.09 28.22
N ARG A 6 0.07 11.00 28.89
CA ARG A 6 1.33 10.30 28.57
C ARG A 6 1.32 9.64 27.20
N GLN A 7 0.18 9.10 26.76
CA GLN A 7 0.04 8.57 25.40
C GLN A 7 0.13 9.68 24.35
N GLU A 8 -0.51 10.84 24.59
CA GLU A 8 -0.47 11.99 23.69
C GLU A 8 0.96 12.54 23.53
N GLU A 9 1.69 12.70 24.63
CA GLU A 9 3.11 13.08 24.61
C GLU A 9 3.98 12.05 23.87
N GLY A 10 3.74 10.75 24.09
CA GLY A 10 4.44 9.67 23.40
C GLY A 10 4.16 9.67 21.89
N ILE A 11 2.89 9.86 21.49
CA ILE A 11 2.47 9.97 20.09
C ILE A 11 3.09 11.21 19.45
N ALA A 12 3.07 12.36 20.13
CA ALA A 12 3.67 13.59 19.62
C ALA A 12 5.17 13.43 19.36
N LYS A 13 5.92 12.85 20.33
CA LYS A 13 7.35 12.55 20.18
C LYS A 13 7.62 11.60 19.02
N ALA A 14 6.81 10.54 18.85
CA ALA A 14 6.99 9.57 17.77
C ALA A 14 6.54 10.07 16.38
N LYS A 15 5.57 11.02 16.32
CA LYS A 15 5.23 11.76 15.09
C LYS A 15 6.39 12.66 14.65
N VAL A 16 6.97 13.43 15.57
CA VAL A 16 8.14 14.30 15.29
C VAL A 16 9.35 13.47 14.86
N ALA A 17 9.57 12.32 15.49
CA ALA A 17 10.63 11.39 15.10
C ALA A 17 10.36 10.63 13.78
N GLY A 18 9.25 10.89 13.09
CA GLY A 18 8.93 10.29 11.79
C GLY A 18 8.71 8.76 11.83
N LYS A 19 8.39 8.21 13.00
CA LYS A 19 8.20 6.75 13.19
C LYS A 19 6.85 6.26 12.67
N PHE A 20 5.84 7.12 12.63
CA PHE A 20 4.52 6.77 12.09
C PHE A 20 4.43 7.09 10.59
N ARG A 21 4.91 6.19 9.75
CA ARG A 21 4.82 6.33 8.28
C ARG A 21 3.55 5.73 7.67
N GLY A 22 2.61 5.26 8.50
CA GLY A 22 1.42 4.54 8.06
C GLY A 22 1.75 3.19 7.43
N ARG A 23 0.75 2.58 6.76
CA ARG A 23 0.96 1.32 6.02
C ARG A 23 1.76 1.61 4.75
N GLN A 24 2.96 1.06 4.68
CA GLN A 24 3.78 1.14 3.48
C GLN A 24 3.23 0.22 2.40
N ALA A 25 3.34 0.68 1.16
CA ALA A 25 3.03 -0.13 -0.01
C ALA A 25 4.06 -1.26 -0.14
N ASP A 26 3.61 -2.44 -0.56
CA ASP A 26 4.52 -3.50 -0.96
C ASP A 26 4.93 -3.24 -2.42
N HIS A 27 6.13 -2.68 -2.58
CA HIS A 27 6.67 -2.29 -3.88
C HIS A 27 6.88 -3.49 -4.80
N GLN A 28 7.29 -4.65 -4.26
CA GLN A 28 7.53 -5.86 -5.06
C GLN A 28 6.20 -6.41 -5.61
N LEU A 29 5.16 -6.40 -4.77
CA LEU A 29 3.82 -6.78 -5.20
C LEU A 29 3.29 -5.84 -6.30
N HIS A 30 3.54 -4.54 -6.16
CA HIS A 30 3.12 -3.56 -7.15
C HIS A 30 3.82 -3.78 -8.50
N GLU A 31 5.13 -4.06 -8.50
CA GLU A 31 5.90 -4.36 -9.71
C GLU A 31 5.40 -5.62 -10.41
N LYS A 32 5.16 -6.70 -9.66
CA LYS A 32 4.59 -7.95 -10.22
C LYS A 32 3.24 -7.71 -10.88
N ILE A 33 2.36 -6.93 -10.24
CA ILE A 33 1.04 -6.60 -10.80
C ILE A 33 1.16 -5.81 -12.10
N ILE A 34 2.09 -4.84 -12.16
CA ILE A 34 2.33 -4.04 -13.38
C ILE A 34 2.89 -4.92 -14.49
N GLU A 35 3.84 -5.81 -14.19
CA GLU A 35 4.41 -6.73 -15.17
C GLU A 35 3.34 -7.64 -15.79
N LEU A 36 2.52 -8.29 -14.95
CA LEU A 36 1.44 -9.17 -15.42
C LEU A 36 0.36 -8.41 -16.20
N ARG A 37 -0.03 -7.21 -15.74
CA ARG A 37 -1.11 -6.45 -16.37
C ARG A 37 -0.68 -5.66 -17.61
N VAL A 38 0.45 -4.96 -17.54
CA VAL A 38 0.90 -4.03 -18.58
C VAL A 38 1.74 -4.75 -19.63
N LYS A 39 2.72 -5.58 -19.22
CA LYS A 39 3.58 -6.29 -20.18
C LYS A 39 2.88 -7.51 -20.76
N ASN A 40 2.27 -8.34 -19.90
CA ASN A 40 1.63 -9.60 -20.32
C ASN A 40 0.15 -9.46 -20.71
N ARG A 41 -0.42 -8.24 -20.66
CA ARG A 41 -1.83 -7.93 -21.00
C ARG A 41 -2.87 -8.86 -20.35
N GLN A 42 -2.58 -9.40 -19.17
CA GLN A 42 -3.49 -10.31 -18.47
C GLN A 42 -4.74 -9.59 -17.95
N SER A 43 -5.83 -10.33 -17.76
CA SER A 43 -7.06 -9.78 -17.18
C SER A 43 -6.84 -9.35 -15.72
N ILE A 44 -7.66 -8.42 -15.23
CA ILE A 44 -7.60 -7.93 -13.83
C ILE A 44 -7.83 -9.10 -12.87
N ARG A 45 -8.77 -9.99 -13.20
CA ARG A 45 -9.13 -11.16 -12.40
C ARG A 45 -8.00 -12.18 -12.34
N ASP A 46 -7.37 -12.47 -13.47
CA ASP A 46 -6.27 -13.44 -13.51
C ASP A 46 -5.05 -12.90 -12.75
N THR A 47 -4.73 -11.61 -12.94
CA THR A 47 -3.65 -10.94 -12.18
C THR A 47 -3.93 -10.97 -10.68
N ALA A 48 -5.17 -10.71 -10.26
CA ALA A 48 -5.59 -10.76 -8.87
C ALA A 48 -5.42 -12.17 -8.27
N ARG A 49 -5.83 -13.20 -9.01
CA ARG A 49 -5.70 -14.61 -8.62
C ARG A 49 -4.22 -15.03 -8.49
N LEU A 50 -3.37 -14.64 -9.45
CA LEU A 50 -1.95 -14.98 -9.46
C LEU A 50 -1.17 -14.26 -8.35
N CYS A 51 -1.51 -13.01 -8.05
CA CYS A 51 -0.88 -12.24 -6.99
C CYS A 51 -1.51 -12.44 -5.61
N GLY A 52 -2.60 -13.19 -5.50
CA GLY A 52 -3.31 -13.41 -4.22
C GLY A 52 -3.94 -12.13 -3.64
N VAL A 53 -4.34 -11.18 -4.50
CA VAL A 53 -4.90 -9.89 -4.10
C VAL A 53 -6.32 -9.71 -4.60
N SER A 54 -7.06 -8.74 -4.05
CA SER A 54 -8.35 -8.35 -4.61
C SER A 54 -8.21 -7.63 -5.95
N GLU A 55 -9.20 -7.78 -6.84
CA GLU A 55 -9.28 -7.04 -8.10
C GLU A 55 -9.19 -5.51 -7.89
N ARG A 56 -9.76 -5.01 -6.78
CA ARG A 56 -9.70 -3.59 -6.39
C ARG A 56 -8.28 -3.12 -6.10
N THR A 57 -7.45 -3.98 -5.52
CA THR A 57 -6.02 -3.69 -5.28
C THR A 57 -5.27 -3.56 -6.60
N VAL A 58 -5.51 -4.46 -7.56
CA VAL A 58 -4.94 -4.39 -8.91
C VAL A 58 -5.30 -3.09 -9.60
N ILE A 59 -6.60 -2.73 -9.63
CA ILE A 59 -7.08 -1.48 -10.25
C ILE A 59 -6.44 -0.25 -9.60
N ARG A 60 -6.37 -0.21 -8.27
CA ARG A 60 -5.77 0.91 -7.54
C ARG A 60 -4.30 1.09 -7.92
N ILE A 61 -3.52 0.01 -7.95
CA ILE A 61 -2.08 0.05 -8.24
C ILE A 61 -1.82 0.50 -9.67
N VAL A 62 -2.58 -0.05 -10.62
CA VAL A 62 -2.47 0.33 -12.04
C VAL A 62 -2.80 1.81 -12.22
N LYS A 63 -3.88 2.31 -11.60
CA LYS A 63 -4.22 3.75 -11.64
C LYS A 63 -3.15 4.62 -10.98
N LEU A 64 -2.62 4.21 -9.84
CA LEU A 64 -1.57 4.94 -9.12
C LEU A 64 -0.34 5.12 -10.02
N LYS A 65 0.07 4.07 -10.74
CA LYS A 65 1.25 4.06 -11.61
C LYS A 65 1.04 4.73 -12.97
N ALA A 66 -0.20 4.77 -13.48
CA ALA A 66 -0.50 5.48 -14.72
C ALA A 66 -0.58 7.00 -14.55
N CYS A 67 -0.78 7.48 -13.32
CA CYS A 67 -0.91 8.90 -12.99
C CYS A 67 0.33 9.50 -12.30
N SER A 68 1.40 8.70 -12.16
CA SER A 68 2.71 9.11 -11.65
C SER A 68 3.63 9.40 -12.83
#